data_AF-A0A560HEL2-F1
#
_entry.id   AF-A0A560HEL2-F1
#
_cell.length_a   1.000
_cell.length_b   1.000
_cell.length_c   1.000
_cell.angle_alpha   90.00
_cell.angle_beta   90.00
_cell.angle_gamma   90.00
#
_symmetry.space_group_name_H-M   'P 1'
#
loop_
_entity.id
_entity.type
_entity.pdbx_description
1 polymer ?
#
loop_
_entity_poly.entity_id
_entity_poly.type
_entity_poly.pdbx_seq_one_letter_code
_entity_poly.pdbx_strand_id
1 'polypeptide(L)'
;MDKLKAVDRSVRAHEAAHKAAGGPYAGSETFTFTTGPDGQHYATAGEVAIDIGSVQGDPQATIAKLETVRRAALAPADPSGQDRAVAAQAEAGIVAAQGEAAKQKTQPKDGQGDAPSGGGLTAEGDAASTGIQGGGAGGVTSRQGAAAYRKTQGAVDAGIVQAAQAAAAQPLALFA
;
A
#
# COMPACT_ATOMS: atom_id res chain seq x y z
N MET A 1 -35.84 -17.27 14.17
CA MET A 1 -35.61 -16.87 12.75
C MET A 1 -34.99 -15.49 12.62
N ASP A 2 -35.44 -14.53 13.43
CA ASP A 2 -34.93 -13.16 13.37
C ASP A 2 -33.42 -13.06 13.56
N LYS A 3 -32.84 -13.98 14.34
CA LYS A 3 -31.39 -14.08 14.51
C LYS A 3 -30.65 -14.41 13.20
N LEU A 4 -31.06 -15.44 12.46
CA LEU A 4 -30.40 -15.82 11.19
C LEU A 4 -30.58 -14.73 10.12
N LYS A 5 -31.78 -14.14 10.04
CA LYS A 5 -32.05 -13.00 9.16
C LYS A 5 -31.20 -11.78 9.51
N ALA A 6 -31.02 -11.49 10.79
CA ALA A 6 -30.18 -10.38 11.25
C ALA A 6 -28.69 -10.64 10.93
N VAL A 7 -28.21 -11.86 11.17
CA VAL A 7 -26.84 -12.26 10.84
C VAL A 7 -26.59 -12.16 9.34
N ASP A 8 -27.49 -12.70 8.50
CA ASP A 8 -27.35 -12.62 7.04
C ASP A 8 -27.27 -11.17 6.54
N ARG A 9 -28.14 -10.28 7.02
CA ARG A 9 -28.06 -8.86 6.69
C ARG A 9 -26.75 -8.23 7.13
N SER A 10 -26.27 -8.57 8.33
CA SER A 10 -25.01 -8.05 8.87
C SER A 10 -23.82 -8.50 8.03
N VAL A 11 -23.74 -9.79 7.69
CA VAL A 11 -22.67 -10.37 6.88
C VAL A 11 -22.66 -9.73 5.49
N ARG A 12 -23.82 -9.60 4.84
CA ARG A 12 -23.89 -8.95 3.51
C ARG A 12 -23.50 -7.48 3.57
N ALA A 13 -23.89 -6.77 4.61
CA ALA A 13 -23.50 -5.37 4.79
C ALA A 13 -21.99 -5.25 5.05
N HIS A 14 -21.40 -6.20 5.78
CA HIS A 14 -19.96 -6.30 6.00
C HIS A 14 -19.20 -6.48 4.68
N GLU A 15 -19.57 -7.49 3.89
CA GLU A 15 -18.91 -7.73 2.60
C GLU A 15 -19.12 -6.60 1.59
N ALA A 16 -20.32 -6.03 1.55
CA ALA A 16 -20.61 -4.90 0.67
C ALA A 16 -19.75 -3.67 1.02
N ALA A 17 -19.44 -3.45 2.30
CA ALA A 17 -18.57 -2.35 2.73
C ALA A 17 -17.13 -2.55 2.23
N HIS A 18 -16.58 -3.76 2.35
CA HIS A 18 -15.28 -4.09 1.79
C HIS A 18 -15.23 -3.85 0.28
N LYS A 19 -16.21 -4.39 -0.46
CA LYS A 19 -16.26 -4.27 -1.91
C LYS A 19 -16.40 -2.82 -2.38
N ALA A 20 -17.29 -2.05 -1.77
CA ALA A 20 -17.50 -0.65 -2.10
C ALA A 20 -16.24 0.19 -1.87
N ALA A 21 -15.51 -0.07 -0.78
CA ALA A 21 -14.30 0.68 -0.47
C ALA A 21 -13.09 0.26 -1.33
N GLY A 22 -12.97 -1.03 -1.66
CA GLY A 22 -11.87 -1.58 -2.46
C GLY A 22 -11.99 -1.34 -3.97
N GLY A 23 -13.20 -1.11 -4.48
CA GLY A 23 -13.43 -0.77 -5.88
C GLY A 23 -12.76 -1.77 -6.83
N PRO A 24 -11.84 -1.34 -7.72
CA PRO A 24 -11.18 -2.23 -8.66
C PRO A 24 -10.22 -3.26 -8.01
N TYR A 25 -9.82 -3.05 -6.75
CA TYR A 25 -8.92 -3.96 -6.04
C TYR A 25 -9.67 -4.93 -5.12
N ALA A 26 -11.00 -4.82 -5.04
CA ALA A 26 -11.86 -5.81 -4.42
C ALA A 26 -12.37 -6.81 -5.47
N GLY A 27 -12.17 -8.09 -5.19
CA GLY A 27 -12.64 -9.21 -5.98
C GLY A 27 -14.09 -9.60 -5.65
N SER A 28 -14.41 -10.85 -5.96
CA SER A 28 -15.73 -11.43 -5.69
C SER A 28 -15.96 -11.63 -4.19
N GLU A 29 -17.22 -11.47 -3.79
CA GLU A 29 -17.70 -11.84 -2.46
C GLU A 29 -17.92 -13.36 -2.41
N THR A 30 -17.51 -14.00 -1.33
CA THR A 30 -17.86 -15.38 -1.03
C THR A 30 -18.64 -15.42 0.28
N PHE A 31 -19.54 -16.41 0.41
CA PHE A 31 -20.41 -16.54 1.57
C PHE A 31 -20.48 -17.99 2.01
N THR A 32 -20.47 -18.19 3.33
CA THR A 32 -20.85 -19.44 3.96
C THR A 32 -22.29 -19.34 4.43
N PHE A 33 -23.08 -20.36 4.14
CA PHE A 33 -24.51 -20.38 4.43
C PHE A 33 -24.87 -21.41 5.50
N THR A 34 -25.90 -21.09 6.27
CA THR A 34 -26.59 -22.02 7.17
C THR A 34 -28.04 -22.14 6.74
N THR A 35 -28.56 -23.37 6.67
CA THR A 35 -29.97 -23.62 6.37
C THR A 35 -30.81 -23.41 7.62
N GLY A 36 -31.83 -22.56 7.52
CA GLY A 36 -32.80 -22.35 8.58
C GLY A 36 -33.83 -23.49 8.67
N PRO A 37 -34.57 -23.58 9.78
CA PRO A 37 -35.69 -24.54 9.92
C PRO A 37 -36.84 -24.29 8.93
N ASP A 38 -36.85 -23.15 8.25
CA ASP A 38 -37.75 -22.78 7.15
C ASP A 38 -37.23 -23.27 5.77
N GLY A 39 -36.09 -23.97 5.74
CA GLY A 39 -35.45 -24.46 4.52
C GLY A 39 -34.69 -23.40 3.72
N GLN A 40 -34.61 -22.15 4.20
CA GLN A 40 -33.92 -21.06 3.50
C GLN A 40 -32.44 -20.99 3.89
N HIS A 41 -31.59 -20.50 2.99
CA HIS A 41 -30.16 -20.30 3.26
C HIS A 41 -29.88 -18.87 3.75
N TYR A 42 -29.14 -18.76 4.84
CA TYR A 42 -28.74 -17.49 5.46
C TYR A 42 -27.22 -17.41 5.50
N ALA A 43 -26.63 -16.31 5.04
CA ALA A 43 -25.19 -16.06 5.14
C ALA A 43 -24.82 -15.90 6.61
N THR A 44 -23.88 -16.73 7.08
CA THR A 44 -23.39 -16.70 8.46
C THR A 44 -21.92 -16.31 8.55
N ALA A 45 -21.20 -16.33 7.44
CA ALA A 45 -19.90 -15.73 7.25
C ALA A 45 -19.74 -15.30 5.79
N GLY A 46 -18.82 -14.38 5.53
CA GLY A 46 -18.44 -13.96 4.19
C GLY A 46 -17.01 -13.44 4.19
N GLU A 47 -16.47 -13.26 2.99
CA GLU A 47 -15.22 -12.54 2.76
C GLU A 47 -15.21 -11.90 1.37
N VAL A 48 -14.44 -10.83 1.21
CA VAL A 48 -14.11 -10.21 -0.07
C VAL A 48 -12.62 -10.38 -0.31
N ALA A 49 -12.24 -11.00 -1.42
CA ALA A 49 -10.84 -11.06 -1.81
C ALA A 49 -10.32 -9.64 -2.10
N ILE A 50 -9.23 -9.22 -1.47
CA ILE A 50 -8.61 -7.90 -1.72
C ILE A 50 -7.20 -8.12 -2.29
N ASP A 51 -6.91 -7.45 -3.41
CA ASP A 51 -5.63 -7.56 -4.11
C ASP A 51 -4.53 -6.70 -3.45
N ILE A 52 -3.66 -7.34 -2.68
CA ILE A 52 -2.49 -6.74 -2.01
C ILE A 52 -1.22 -6.67 -2.89
N GLY A 53 -1.31 -7.00 -4.18
CA GLY A 53 -0.14 -7.07 -5.06
C GLY A 53 0.45 -5.70 -5.39
N SER A 54 1.77 -5.61 -5.48
CA SER A 54 2.46 -4.40 -5.94
C SER A 54 2.34 -4.20 -7.46
N VAL A 55 2.36 -2.94 -7.90
CA VAL A 55 2.44 -2.57 -9.31
C VAL A 55 3.90 -2.56 -9.74
N GLN A 56 4.26 -3.43 -10.69
CA GLN A 56 5.65 -3.62 -11.10
C GLN A 56 6.25 -2.36 -11.72
N GLY A 57 7.44 -1.97 -11.26
CA GLY A 57 8.18 -0.81 -11.78
C GLY A 57 7.61 0.55 -11.36
N ASP A 58 6.44 0.61 -10.72
CA ASP A 58 5.79 1.84 -10.30
C ASP A 58 5.48 1.83 -8.79
N PRO A 59 6.42 2.32 -7.96
CA PRO A 59 6.20 2.39 -6.53
C PRO A 59 5.13 3.43 -6.15
N GLN A 60 4.88 4.46 -6.97
CA GLN A 60 3.81 5.43 -6.69
C GLN A 60 2.43 4.82 -6.91
N ALA A 61 2.24 4.08 -8.01
CA ALA A 61 1.02 3.32 -8.25
C ALA A 61 0.82 2.22 -7.18
N THR A 62 1.90 1.60 -6.71
CA THR A 62 1.85 0.63 -5.60
C THR A 62 1.34 1.28 -4.32
N ILE A 63 1.85 2.45 -3.93
CA ILE A 63 1.38 3.17 -2.74
C ILE A 63 -0.12 3.48 -2.87
N ALA A 64 -0.55 4.08 -3.98
CA ALA A 64 -1.95 4.44 -4.19
C ALA A 64 -2.90 3.23 -4.17
N LYS A 65 -2.48 2.11 -4.77
CA LYS A 65 -3.21 0.84 -4.72
C LYS A 65 -3.32 0.34 -3.29
N LEU A 66 -2.20 0.23 -2.58
CA LEU A 66 -2.17 -0.33 -1.23
C LEU A 66 -2.89 0.55 -0.20
N GLU A 67 -2.91 1.86 -0.38
CA GLU A 67 -3.72 2.77 0.44
C GLU A 67 -5.23 2.48 0.26
N THR A 68 -5.65 2.23 -0.98
CA THR A 68 -7.03 1.82 -1.28
C THR A 68 -7.36 0.47 -0.64
N VAL A 69 -6.45 -0.50 -0.74
CA VAL A 69 -6.57 -1.82 -0.13
C VAL A 69 -6.67 -1.74 1.39
N ARG A 70 -5.81 -0.95 2.04
CA ARG A 70 -5.83 -0.71 3.49
C ARG A 70 -7.16 -0.12 3.92
N ARG A 71 -7.66 0.89 3.20
CA ARG A 71 -8.97 1.51 3.47
C ARG A 71 -10.10 0.50 3.29
N ALA A 72 -10.04 -0.35 2.27
CA ALA A 72 -11.04 -1.37 2.00
C ALA A 72 -11.12 -2.43 3.09
N ALA A 73 -9.96 -2.91 3.54
CA ALA A 73 -9.87 -3.87 4.63
C ALA A 73 -10.40 -3.30 5.96
N LEU A 74 -10.25 -1.99 6.20
CA LEU A 74 -10.76 -1.33 7.41
C LEU A 74 -12.16 -0.71 7.24
N ALA A 75 -12.84 -0.96 6.12
CA ALA A 75 -14.08 -0.26 5.78
C ALA A 75 -15.30 -0.62 6.65
N PRO A 76 -15.55 -1.90 7.00
CA PRO A 76 -16.65 -2.23 7.90
C PRO A 76 -16.43 -1.66 9.31
N ALA A 77 -17.52 -1.44 10.04
CA ALA A 77 -17.46 -0.91 11.40
C ALA A 77 -16.78 -1.86 12.40
N ASP A 78 -16.81 -3.17 12.15
CA ASP A 78 -16.16 -4.20 12.96
C ASP A 78 -15.31 -5.12 12.06
N PRO A 79 -14.13 -4.67 11.61
CA PRO A 79 -13.29 -5.46 10.72
C PRO A 79 -12.79 -6.72 11.43
N SER A 80 -12.81 -7.86 10.73
CA SER A 80 -12.38 -9.14 11.27
C SER A 80 -10.86 -9.19 11.52
N GLY A 81 -10.39 -10.27 12.15
CA GLY A 81 -8.95 -10.50 12.33
C GLY A 81 -8.20 -10.58 11.00
N GLN A 82 -8.81 -11.19 9.98
CA GLN A 82 -8.24 -11.33 8.64
C GLN A 82 -8.15 -9.98 7.94
N ASP A 83 -9.20 -9.16 8.04
CA ASP A 83 -9.23 -7.82 7.46
C ASP A 83 -8.14 -6.93 8.03
N ARG A 84 -7.96 -6.97 9.36
CA ARG A 84 -6.86 -6.23 10.01
C ARG A 84 -5.48 -6.73 9.59
N ALA A 85 -5.33 -8.03 9.33
CA ALA A 85 -4.07 -8.57 8.82
C ALA A 85 -3.78 -8.06 7.40
N VAL A 86 -4.79 -8.03 6.51
CA VAL A 86 -4.67 -7.46 5.17
C VAL A 86 -4.30 -5.97 5.24
N ALA A 87 -4.93 -5.21 6.13
CA ALA A 87 -4.60 -3.80 6.34
C ALA A 87 -3.14 -3.60 6.80
N ALA A 88 -2.65 -4.45 7.70
CA ALA A 88 -1.26 -4.42 8.16
C ALA A 88 -0.27 -4.80 7.06
N GLN A 89 -0.61 -5.78 6.21
CA GLN A 89 0.20 -6.14 5.05
C GLN A 89 0.28 -5.00 4.03
N ALA A 90 -0.85 -4.34 3.77
CA ALA A 90 -0.89 -3.18 2.89
C ALA A 90 -0.04 -2.02 3.42
N GLU A 91 -0.10 -1.74 4.73
CA GLU A 91 0.77 -0.74 5.38
C GLU A 91 2.25 -1.07 5.21
N ALA A 92 2.65 -2.32 5.44
CA ALA A 92 4.04 -2.75 5.24
C ALA A 92 4.50 -2.57 3.78
N GLY A 93 3.63 -2.87 2.82
CA GLY A 93 3.90 -2.66 1.40
C GLY A 93 3.99 -1.19 1.00
N ILE A 94 3.18 -0.31 1.60
CA ILE A 94 3.27 1.15 1.41
C ILE A 94 4.64 1.65 1.86
N VAL A 95 5.10 1.25 3.05
CA VAL A 95 6.40 1.66 3.59
C VAL A 95 7.54 1.17 2.68
N ALA A 96 7.46 -0.07 2.17
CA ALA A 96 8.44 -0.59 1.23
C ALA A 96 8.49 0.22 -0.07
N ALA A 97 7.32 0.47 -0.68
CA ALA A 97 7.20 1.22 -1.93
C ALA A 97 7.64 2.70 -1.78
N GLN A 98 7.41 3.32 -0.62
CA GLN A 98 7.94 4.67 -0.33
C GLN A 98 9.48 4.69 -0.38
N GLY A 99 10.13 3.64 0.17
CA GLY A 99 11.58 3.47 0.08
C GLY A 99 12.08 3.30 -1.36
N GLU A 100 11.35 2.56 -2.18
CA GLU A 100 11.66 2.40 -3.62
C GLU A 100 11.49 3.69 -4.41
N ALA A 101 10.40 4.43 -4.18
CA ALA A 101 10.14 5.71 -4.82
C ALA A 101 11.23 6.74 -4.53
N ALA A 102 11.77 6.76 -3.31
CA ALA A 102 12.89 7.62 -2.96
C ALA A 102 14.16 7.28 -3.76
N LYS A 103 14.45 5.99 -3.96
CA LYS A 103 15.61 5.52 -4.75
C LYS A 103 15.48 5.79 -6.24
N GLN A 104 14.26 5.79 -6.78
CA GLN A 104 14.00 6.11 -8.19
C GLN A 104 14.19 7.60 -8.48
N LYS A 105 13.89 8.49 -7.51
CA LYS A 105 14.11 9.94 -7.65
C LYS A 105 15.59 10.32 -7.72
N THR A 106 16.46 9.53 -7.08
CA THR A 106 17.91 9.78 -7.03
C THR A 106 18.69 9.17 -8.19
N GLN A 107 18.08 8.26 -8.96
CA GLN A 107 18.69 7.72 -10.17
C GLN A 107 18.39 8.69 -11.33
N PRO A 108 19.41 9.33 -11.94
CA PRO A 108 19.18 10.01 -13.21
C PRO A 108 18.66 8.97 -14.20
N LYS A 109 17.57 9.31 -14.90
CA LYS A 109 17.08 8.54 -16.05
C LYS A 109 18.11 8.70 -17.17
N ASP A 110 19.24 8.01 -17.06
CA ASP A 110 20.27 7.97 -18.09
C ASP A 110 19.76 7.13 -19.26
N GLY A 111 19.53 7.78 -20.41
CA GLY A 111 19.29 7.08 -21.67
C GLY A 111 18.23 7.63 -22.62
N GLN A 112 18.11 8.95 -22.79
CA GLN A 112 17.66 9.51 -24.07
C GLN A 112 18.77 10.43 -24.59
N GLY A 113 19.76 9.81 -25.22
CA GLY A 113 20.69 10.51 -26.09
C GLY A 113 20.02 10.72 -27.45
N ASP A 114 19.67 11.96 -27.76
CA ASP A 114 19.71 12.50 -29.11
C ASP A 114 20.07 13.99 -29.03
N ALA A 115 20.94 14.38 -29.95
CA ALA A 115 21.94 15.44 -29.82
C ALA A 115 21.43 16.89 -29.72
N PRO A 116 22.25 17.83 -29.19
CA PRO A 116 22.00 19.26 -29.28
C PRO A 116 22.35 19.76 -30.68
N SER A 117 21.35 20.22 -31.43
CA SER A 117 21.57 20.92 -32.70
C SER A 117 21.56 22.43 -32.46
N GLY A 118 22.76 23.02 -32.57
CA GLY A 118 23.01 24.26 -33.30
C GLY A 118 22.39 25.58 -32.81
N GLY A 119 23.22 26.36 -32.12
CA GLY A 119 23.68 27.68 -32.61
C GLY A 119 22.73 28.89 -32.53
N GLY A 120 23.18 29.94 -31.83
CA GLY A 120 22.68 31.31 -32.03
C GLY A 120 23.08 32.28 -30.91
N LEU A 121 24.15 33.04 -31.14
CA LEU A 121 24.60 34.17 -30.32
C LEU A 121 23.80 35.46 -30.64
N THR A 122 23.88 36.41 -29.69
CA THR A 122 23.52 37.86 -29.74
C THR A 122 22.05 38.20 -29.43
N ALA A 123 21.67 39.23 -28.66
CA ALA A 123 22.35 40.44 -28.19
C ALA A 123 21.68 41.00 -26.91
N GLU A 124 22.42 41.87 -26.21
CA GLU A 124 22.00 42.73 -25.10
C GLU A 124 20.94 43.78 -25.50
N GLY A 125 20.13 44.23 -24.54
CA GLY A 125 19.18 45.34 -24.69
C GLY A 125 18.46 45.69 -23.39
N ASP A 126 18.97 46.72 -22.73
CA ASP A 126 18.54 47.36 -21.47
C ASP A 126 17.16 48.06 -21.54
N ALA A 127 16.44 48.10 -20.40
CA ALA A 127 15.81 49.29 -19.81
C ALA A 127 14.43 49.08 -19.13
N ALA A 128 14.46 49.22 -17.80
CA ALA A 128 13.56 50.02 -16.94
C ALA A 128 12.03 49.76 -16.91
N SER A 129 11.55 49.36 -15.73
CA SER A 129 10.42 50.04 -15.09
C SER A 129 10.56 50.10 -13.55
N THR A 130 10.79 51.31 -13.06
CA THR A 130 10.42 51.86 -11.74
C THR A 130 8.94 51.57 -11.47
N GLY A 131 8.40 51.25 -10.28
CA GLY A 131 8.83 51.23 -8.89
C GLY A 131 7.62 51.64 -8.03
N ILE A 132 7.18 50.81 -7.06
CA ILE A 132 6.33 51.15 -5.90
C ILE A 132 6.63 50.05 -4.84
N GLN A 133 7.45 50.26 -3.81
CA GLN A 133 7.21 50.86 -2.48
C GLN A 133 6.19 50.17 -1.55
N GLY A 134 6.70 49.74 -0.38
CA GLY A 134 5.98 49.41 0.86
C GLY A 134 6.15 47.95 1.32
N GLY A 135 6.76 47.56 2.44
CA GLY A 135 7.28 48.25 3.62
C GLY A 135 6.85 47.53 4.92
N GLY A 136 7.81 47.07 5.74
CA GLY A 136 7.66 46.77 7.18
C GLY A 136 7.35 45.30 7.56
N ALA A 137 8.31 44.54 8.13
CA ALA A 137 8.68 44.46 9.56
C ALA A 137 7.65 43.65 10.39
N GLY A 138 7.96 42.65 11.22
CA GLY A 138 9.19 42.07 11.73
C GLY A 138 8.80 40.99 12.76
N GLY A 139 9.76 40.25 13.32
CA GLY A 139 9.50 39.43 14.52
C GLY A 139 10.17 38.06 14.52
N VAL A 140 11.38 38.03 15.06
CA VAL A 140 12.20 36.85 15.34
C VAL A 140 11.89 36.37 16.76
N THR A 141 11.51 35.11 16.94
CA THR A 141 11.74 34.30 18.17
C THR A 141 11.72 32.83 17.73
N SER A 142 12.84 32.10 17.62
CA SER A 142 13.53 31.39 18.72
C SER A 142 12.53 30.53 19.53
N ARG A 143 12.61 29.21 19.69
CA ARG A 143 13.75 28.32 19.93
C ARG A 143 13.28 26.85 19.97
N GLN A 144 14.23 25.96 19.70
CA GLN A 144 14.40 24.59 20.23
C GLN A 144 13.27 23.55 20.14
N GLY A 145 13.60 22.46 19.43
CA GLY A 145 12.99 21.14 19.58
C GLY A 145 13.76 20.04 18.87
N ALA A 146 15.10 20.05 18.95
CA ALA A 146 15.95 18.95 18.49
C ALA A 146 16.17 17.94 19.62
N ALA A 147 15.77 16.69 19.40
CA ALA A 147 16.30 15.50 20.08
C ALA A 147 16.19 14.35 19.08
N ALA A 148 17.26 14.03 18.34
CA ALA A 148 18.36 13.16 18.76
C ALA A 148 17.94 11.69 18.89
N TYR A 149 18.15 10.92 17.81
CA TYR A 149 18.75 9.60 17.94
C TYR A 149 19.77 9.42 16.82
N ARG A 150 21.05 9.40 17.19
CA ARG A 150 22.19 9.17 16.31
C ARG A 150 22.96 7.97 16.85
N LYS A 151 23.40 7.10 15.92
CA LYS A 151 24.50 6.12 16.04
C LYS A 151 24.09 4.85 16.79
N THR A 152 24.12 3.68 16.16
CA THR A 152 25.36 3.03 15.67
C THR A 152 25.27 2.46 14.25
N GLN A 153 26.18 2.89 13.39
CA GLN A 153 26.68 2.08 12.27
C GLN A 153 27.81 1.21 12.80
N GLY A 154 27.88 -0.05 12.33
CA GLY A 154 28.99 -0.95 12.62
C GLY A 154 28.72 -2.37 12.13
N ALA A 155 28.81 -2.53 10.80
CA ALA A 155 29.20 -3.73 10.06
C ALA A 155 29.12 -5.11 10.77
N VAL A 156 28.29 -6.01 10.22
CA VAL A 156 28.74 -7.37 9.92
C VAL A 156 28.30 -7.74 8.51
N ASP A 157 29.28 -7.71 7.63
CA ASP A 157 29.27 -8.30 6.31
C ASP A 157 29.33 -9.84 6.43
N ALA A 158 28.89 -10.53 5.38
CA ALA A 158 29.13 -11.94 5.06
C ALA A 158 28.45 -13.04 5.91
N GLY A 159 27.37 -13.60 5.32
CA GLY A 159 27.30 -15.02 4.98
C GLY A 159 26.96 -16.05 6.08
N ILE A 160 26.33 -17.14 5.61
CA ILE A 160 26.08 -18.43 6.30
C ILE A 160 24.92 -18.30 7.32
N VAL A 161 23.77 -18.98 7.22
CA VAL A 161 23.63 -20.43 7.16
C VAL A 161 22.32 -20.84 6.47
N GLN A 162 22.49 -21.62 5.41
CA GLN A 162 21.56 -22.64 4.94
C GLN A 162 21.51 -23.80 5.96
N ALA A 163 20.35 -24.11 6.53
CA ALA A 163 20.00 -25.44 7.04
C ALA A 163 18.50 -25.46 7.36
N ALA A 164 17.68 -26.19 6.58
CA ALA A 164 17.27 -27.58 6.84
C ALA A 164 16.14 -27.64 7.90
N GLN A 165 15.02 -28.33 7.69
CA GLN A 165 14.98 -29.73 7.32
C GLN A 165 13.57 -30.17 6.87
N ALA A 166 13.55 -31.06 5.90
CA ALA A 166 12.42 -31.84 5.44
C ALA A 166 12.23 -33.12 6.29
N ALA A 167 10.99 -33.58 6.43
CA ALA A 167 10.55 -34.96 6.68
C ALA A 167 9.00 -34.97 6.56
N ALA A 168 8.29 -35.93 5.96
CA ALA A 168 8.60 -37.19 5.29
C ALA A 168 7.32 -37.65 4.54
N ALA A 169 7.44 -38.23 3.35
CA ALA A 169 6.51 -39.23 2.82
C ALA A 169 7.15 -39.91 1.59
N GLN A 170 7.56 -41.17 1.76
CA GLN A 170 8.05 -42.06 0.69
C GLN A 170 6.84 -42.76 0.04
N PRO A 171 6.84 -43.04 -1.28
CA PRO A 171 5.95 -44.03 -1.85
C PRO A 171 6.58 -45.43 -1.73
N LEU A 172 5.91 -46.32 -0.98
CA LEU A 172 6.16 -47.76 -0.98
C LEU A 172 5.52 -48.36 -2.24
N ALA A 173 6.37 -48.79 -3.18
CA ALA A 173 5.99 -49.71 -4.24
C ALA A 173 6.06 -51.15 -3.70
N LEU A 174 5.01 -51.95 -3.90
CA LEU A 174 5.15 -53.41 -3.98
C LEU A 174 3.95 -54.12 -4.63
N PHE A 175 4.30 -55.07 -5.51
CA PHE A 175 3.58 -56.25 -6.03
C PHE A 175 2.39 -56.10 -6.99
N ALA A 176 2.65 -56.49 -8.25
CA ALA A 176 2.00 -57.64 -8.88
C ALA A 176 3.02 -58.37 -9.77
#